data_AF-A0A5A8AG64-F1
#
_entry.id   AF-A0A5A8AG64-F1
#
_cell.length_a   1.000
_cell.length_b   1.000
_cell.length_c   1.000
_cell.angle_alpha   90.00
_cell.angle_beta   90.00
_cell.angle_gamma   90.00
#
_symmetry.space_group_name_H-M   'P 1'
#
loop_
_entity.id
_entity.type
_entity.pdbx_description
1 polymer ?
#
loop_
_entity_poly.entity_id
_entity_poly.type
_entity_poly.pdbx_seq_one_letter_code
_entity_poly.pdbx_strand_id
1 'polypeptide(L)'
;MLYFKQHDMDTGKITVRHASGTYTLQVNTEDFDKACKKITAIIKGKNRYFRHTPDPDTVQVFTAKMLRQSVVTFERQKAGAGLLTQGI
;
A
#
# COMPACT_ATOMS: atom_id res chain seq x y z
N MET A 1 -27.58 14.35 -4.17
CA MET A 1 -26.91 13.05 -4.01
C MET A 1 -25.74 13.05 -4.99
N LEU A 2 -24.54 13.41 -4.53
CA LEU A 2 -23.37 13.58 -5.40
C LEU A 2 -22.70 12.22 -5.57
N TYR A 3 -22.87 11.63 -6.76
CA TYR A 3 -22.11 10.46 -7.18
C TYR A 3 -20.67 10.90 -7.43
N PHE A 4 -19.75 10.61 -6.50
CA PHE A 4 -18.34 10.68 -6.78
C PHE A 4 -18.02 9.55 -7.76
N LYS A 5 -17.93 9.90 -9.04
CA LYS A 5 -17.42 9.02 -10.08
C LYS A 5 -16.00 8.68 -9.67
N GLN A 6 -15.80 7.45 -9.18
CA GLN A 6 -14.50 6.91 -8.87
C GLN A 6 -13.69 6.99 -10.16
N HIS A 7 -12.79 7.95 -10.21
CA HIS A 7 -11.82 8.07 -11.29
C HIS A 7 -10.98 6.80 -11.15
N ASP A 8 -11.20 5.84 -12.05
CA ASP A 8 -10.45 4.58 -12.18
C ASP A 8 -8.99 4.94 -12.56
N MET A 9 -8.28 5.59 -11.64
CA MET A 9 -6.84 5.65 -11.66
C MET A 9 -6.41 4.30 -11.13
N ASP A 10 -5.75 3.50 -11.98
CA ASP A 10 -5.15 2.24 -11.54
C ASP A 10 -4.25 2.55 -10.33
N THR A 11 -4.73 2.23 -9.14
CA THR A 11 -3.99 2.41 -7.88
C THR A 11 -3.67 1.04 -7.31
N GLY A 12 -2.44 0.87 -6.85
CA GLY A 12 -2.07 -0.24 -6.01
C GLY A 12 -2.35 0.10 -4.54
N LYS A 13 -2.80 -0.91 -3.78
CA LYS A 13 -3.08 -0.79 -2.36
C LYS A 13 -2.02 -1.54 -1.56
N ILE A 14 -1.47 -0.88 -0.55
CA ILE A 14 -0.51 -1.48 0.38
C ILE A 14 -1.11 -1.42 1.77
N THR A 15 -1.28 -2.56 2.42
CA THR A 15 -1.84 -2.66 3.76
C THR A 15 -0.74 -3.07 4.75
N VAL A 16 -0.54 -2.29 5.80
CA VAL A 16 0.39 -2.58 6.90
C VAL A 16 -0.44 -2.88 8.15
N ARG A 17 -0.44 -4.15 8.58
CA ARG A 17 -1.11 -4.58 9.82
C ARG A 17 -0.07 -4.70 10.92
N HIS A 18 -0.19 -3.85 11.93
CA HIS A 18 0.67 -3.82 13.11
C HIS A 18 -0.19 -3.97 14.38
N ALA A 19 0.44 -4.30 15.51
CA ALA A 19 -0.27 -4.35 16.80
C ALA A 19 -0.94 -3.01 17.18
N SER A 20 -0.40 -1.88 16.70
CA SER A 20 -0.98 -0.55 16.94
C SER A 20 -2.15 -0.19 16.02
N GLY A 21 -2.45 -0.99 14.99
CA GLY A 21 -3.50 -0.70 14.04
C GLY A 21 -3.20 -1.17 12.62
N THR A 22 -4.18 -0.96 11.73
CA THR A 22 -4.07 -1.25 10.30
C THR A 22 -3.99 0.05 9.52
N TYR A 23 -2.95 0.17 8.68
CA TYR A 23 -2.71 1.35 7.85
C TYR A 23 -2.82 0.95 6.38
N THR A 24 -3.64 1.67 5.62
CA THR A 24 -3.84 1.43 4.19
C THR A 24 -3.28 2.59 3.40
N LEU A 25 -2.42 2.28 2.44
CA LEU A 25 -1.76 3.22 1.55
C LEU A 25 -2.28 2.98 0.14
N GLN A 26 -2.83 4.02 -0.48
CA GLN A 26 -3.14 4.00 -1.91
C GLN A 26 -1.97 4.64 -2.66
N VAL A 27 -1.43 3.92 -3.63
CA VAL A 27 -0.26 4.33 -4.41
C VAL A 27 -0.63 4.22 -5.87
N ASN A 28 -0.23 5.18 -6.69
CA ASN A 28 -0.38 5.07 -8.14
C ASN A 28 0.30 3.78 -8.65
N THR A 29 -0.29 3.11 -9.65
CA THR A 29 0.26 1.85 -10.18
C THR A 29 1.68 1.99 -10.71
N GLU A 30 2.04 3.15 -11.27
CA GLU A 30 3.40 3.45 -11.77
C GLU A 30 4.46 3.44 -10.66
N ASP A 31 4.08 3.80 -9.44
CA ASP A 31 4.95 3.86 -8.28
C ASP A 31 4.76 2.67 -7.32
N PHE A 32 3.75 1.82 -7.55
CA PHE A 32 3.46 0.66 -6.72
C PHE A 32 4.66 -0.29 -6.64
N ASP A 33 5.23 -0.68 -7.78
CA ASP A 33 6.39 -1.57 -7.81
C ASP A 33 7.61 -0.96 -7.09
N LYS A 34 7.78 0.37 -7.17
CA LYS A 34 8.84 1.09 -6.44
C LYS A 34 8.56 1.08 -4.93
N ALA A 35 7.32 1.30 -4.52
CA ALA A 35 6.90 1.28 -3.12
C ALA A 35 7.08 -0.12 -2.50
N CYS A 36 6.65 -1.18 -3.20
CA CYS A 36 6.85 -2.58 -2.81
C CYS A 36 8.34 -2.90 -2.61
N LYS A 37 9.20 -2.51 -3.57
CA LYS A 37 10.66 -2.70 -3.47
C LYS A 37 11.25 -1.95 -2.28
N LYS A 38 10.84 -0.69 -2.05
CA LYS A 38 11.31 0.13 -0.91
C LYS A 38 10.94 -0.50 0.42
N ILE A 39 9.68 -0.90 0.61
CA ILE A 39 9.21 -1.53 1.86
C ILE A 39 9.95 -2.85 2.09
N THR A 40 10.08 -3.69 1.07
CA THR A 40 10.83 -4.94 1.15
C THR A 40 12.29 -4.72 1.52
N ALA A 41 12.94 -3.70 0.94
CA ALA A 41 14.32 -3.35 1.28
C ALA A 41 14.47 -2.88 2.73
N ILE A 42 13.48 -2.16 3.27
CA ILE A 42 13.45 -1.74 4.68
C ILE A 42 13.31 -2.94 5.62
N ILE A 43 12.40 -3.87 5.30
CA ILE A 43 12.21 -5.11 6.06
C ILE A 43 13.52 -5.92 6.07
N LYS A 44 14.22 -6.01 4.94
CA LYS A 44 15.55 -6.64 4.81
C LYS A 44 16.71 -5.83 5.42
N GLY A 45 16.43 -4.67 6.00
CA GLY A 45 17.39 -3.86 6.76
C GLY A 45 18.29 -2.92 5.98
N LYS A 46 17.96 -2.62 4.72
CA LYS A 46 18.72 -1.67 3.89
C LYS A 46 18.34 -0.20 4.10
N ASN A 47 17.27 0.11 4.82
CA ASN A 47 16.73 1.47 4.99
C ASN A 47 16.08 1.66 6.37
N ARG A 48 15.99 2.93 6.84
CA ARG A 48 15.52 3.28 8.20
C ARG A 48 14.01 3.48 8.32
N TYR A 49 13.35 4.00 7.29
CA TYR A 49 11.89 4.24 7.29
C TYR A 49 11.33 4.32 5.87
N PHE A 50 10.02 4.08 5.74
CA PHE A 50 9.22 4.34 4.56
C PHE A 50 8.39 5.60 4.81
N ARG A 51 8.42 6.55 3.87
CA ARG A 51 7.58 7.75 3.91
C ARG A 51 6.61 7.69 2.73
N HIS A 52 5.34 7.90 3.01
CA HIS A 52 4.28 7.99 2.02
C HIS A 52 3.44 9.23 2.29
N THR A 53 3.14 9.96 1.23
CA THR A 53 2.36 11.20 1.27
C THR A 53 1.15 10.98 0.39
N PRO A 54 0.02 10.46 0.92
CA PRO A 54 -1.18 10.22 0.12
C PRO A 54 -1.80 11.53 -0.37
N ASP A 55 -1.69 12.59 0.43
CA ASP A 55 -2.21 13.93 0.17
C ASP A 55 -1.14 14.96 0.55
N PRO A 56 -1.10 16.15 -0.09
CA PRO A 56 -0.09 17.17 0.22
C PRO A 56 -0.02 17.55 1.70
N ASP A 57 -1.13 17.46 2.42
CA ASP A 57 -1.24 17.81 3.83
C ASP A 57 -1.01 16.64 4.80
N THR A 58 -0.91 15.41 4.31
CA THR A 58 -0.77 14.21 5.16
C THR A 58 0.50 13.44 4.82
N VAL A 59 1.37 13.25 5.82
CA VAL A 59 2.57 12.42 5.70
C VAL A 59 2.47 11.23 6.64
N GLN A 60 2.49 10.02 6.08
CA GLN A 60 2.58 8.77 6.83
C GLN A 60 4.03 8.26 6.82
N VAL A 61 4.56 7.95 8.01
CA VAL A 61 5.92 7.44 8.18
C VAL A 61 5.90 6.11 8.91
N PHE A 62 6.48 5.08 8.28
CA PHE A 62 6.62 3.74 8.84
C PHE A 62 8.08 3.46 9.11
N THR A 63 8.44 3.26 10.38
CA THR A 63 9.81 2.94 10.75
C THR A 63 10.18 1.50 10.34
N ALA A 64 11.47 1.23 10.16
CA ALA A 64 11.93 -0.13 9.88
C ALA A 64 11.51 -1.13 10.97
N LYS A 65 11.53 -0.71 12.24
CA LYS A 65 11.09 -1.55 13.37
C LYS A 65 9.62 -1.93 13.21
N MET A 66 8.76 -0.94 12.96
CA MET A 66 7.33 -1.17 12.75
C MET A 66 7.08 -2.11 11.57
N LEU A 67 7.70 -1.84 10.41
CA LEU A 67 7.49 -2.67 9.21
C LEU A 67 7.96 -4.12 9.39
N ARG A 68 9.05 -4.35 10.13
CA ARG A 68 9.52 -5.72 10.45
C ARG A 68 8.60 -6.47 11.41
N GLN A 69 7.83 -5.75 12.23
CA GLN A 69 6.86 -6.29 13.18
C GLN A 69 5.44 -6.32 12.61
N SER A 70 5.28 -5.91 11.35
CA SER A 70 3.98 -5.82 10.69
C SER A 70 3.83 -6.90 9.63
N VAL A 71 2.59 -7.32 9.41
CA VAL A 71 2.23 -8.04 8.17
C VAL A 71 1.96 -7.00 7.10
N VAL A 72 2.71 -7.05 6.00
CA VAL A 72 2.54 -6.13 4.86
C VAL A 72 1.96 -6.89 3.68
N THR A 73 0.82 -6.41 3.17
CA THR A 73 0.13 -6.97 2.00
C THR A 73 0.21 -5.98 0.85
N PHE A 74 0.53 -6.47 -0.35
CA PHE A 74 0.59 -5.71 -1.59
C PHE A 74 -0.50 -6.18 -2.54
N GLU A 75 -1.46 -5.32 -2.84
CA GLU A 75 -2.58 -5.61 -3.74
C GLU A 75 -2.50 -4.67 -4.94
N ARG A 76 -2.09 -5.17 -6.11
CA ARG A 76 -2.12 -4.38 -7.34
C ARG A 76 -3.56 -4.42 -7.87
N GLN A 77 -4.29 -3.31 -7.81
CA GLN A 77 -5.58 -3.25 -8.48
C GLN A 77 -5.30 -3.01 -9.96
N LYS A 78 -5.47 -4.06 -10.78
CA LYS A 78 -5.59 -3.90 -12.23
C LYS A 78 -7.05 -3.60 -12.50
N ALA A 79 -7.35 -2.59 -13.32
CA ALA A 79 -8.62 -2.52 -14.02
C ALA A 79 -8.79 -3.84 -14.81
N GLY A 80 -9.62 -4.77 -14.30
CA GLY A 80 -9.92 -6.05 -14.94
C GLY A 80 -9.37 -7.34 -14.30
N ALA A 81 -8.83 -7.32 -13.07
CA ALA A 81 -8.63 -8.58 -12.33
C ALA A 81 -9.97 -9.03 -11.73
N GLY A 82 -10.81 -9.62 -12.57
CA GLY A 82 -12.06 -10.27 -12.17
C GLY A 82 -11.81 -11.26 -11.03
N LEU A 83 -12.82 -11.35 -10.16
CA LEU A 83 -12.94 -12.36 -9.13
C LEU A 83 -12.45 -13.73 -9.65
N LEU A 84 -11.36 -14.24 -9.08
CA LEU A 84 -11.18 -15.69 -9.01
C LEU A 84 -12.14 -16.18 -7.93
N THR A 85 -13.42 -16.30 -8.30
CA THR A 85 -14.38 -17.12 -7.59
C THR A 85 -13.87 -18.55 -7.69
N GLN A 86 -13.17 -19.01 -6.66
CA GLN A 86 -12.78 -20.41 -6.54
C GLN A 86 -14.07 -21.19 -6.32
N GLY A 87 -14.59 -21.78 -7.40
CA GLY A 87 -15.72 -22.69 -7.34
C GLY A 87 -15.38 -23.90 -6.47
N ILE A 88 -16.31 -24.22 -5.57
CA ILE A 88 -16.56 -25.57 -5.09
C ILE A 88 -18.08 -25.74 -5.08
#